data_AF-A0A8T4Q886-F1
#
_entry.id   AF-A0A8T4Q886-F1
#
_cell.length_a   1.000
_cell.length_b   1.000
_cell.length_c   1.000
_cell.angle_alpha   90.00
_cell.angle_beta   90.00
_cell.angle_gamma   90.00
#
_symmetry.space_group_name_H-M   'P 1'
#
loop_
_entity.id
_entity.type
_entity.pdbx_description
1 polymer ?
#
loop_
_entity_poly.entity_id
_entity_poly.type
_entity_poly.pdbx_seq_one_letter_code
_entity_poly.pdbx_strand_id
1 'polypeptide(L)'
;MKKSHVILSILLIILISISACKTSNKDKDAAPSTVQSNPPENEDTTPEPIASEQVEDGICIGQVNKDEIAGDNLSVISFTGESPIDKDGRVLLNLSKEGAQLIFIMENGDKMIAPAISVPPCTKTMIFDAKSTAKALIFMSVGIMSVDPTEAGNRLDEMEELSCFPEFYTMVKDGLATASLNDLGPEPDYSDLFENCVMEMFGKLQSGEI
;
A
#
# COMPACT_ATOMS: atom_id res chain seq x y z
N MET A 1 16.64 49.19 -0.64
CA MET A 1 17.21 49.40 0.71
C MET A 1 17.00 48.14 1.52
N LYS A 2 18.08 47.55 2.03
CA LYS A 2 18.14 46.29 2.80
C LYS A 2 17.77 46.52 4.28
N LYS A 3 16.98 45.63 4.88
CA LYS A 3 16.94 45.21 6.30
C LYS A 3 16.27 43.83 6.29
N SER A 4 16.87 42.66 6.51
CA SER A 4 17.88 42.12 7.42
C SER A 4 17.42 41.89 8.88
N HIS A 5 17.49 40.61 9.25
CA HIS A 5 17.45 39.97 10.58
C HIS A 5 16.05 39.77 11.21
N VAL A 6 15.70 38.66 11.88
CA VAL A 6 16.48 37.75 12.76
C VAL A 6 15.87 36.34 12.72
N ILE A 7 16.73 35.31 12.69
CA ILE A 7 16.45 33.89 12.89
C ILE A 7 16.36 33.61 14.39
N LEU A 8 15.34 32.90 14.87
CA LEU A 8 15.29 32.38 16.24
C LEU A 8 15.04 30.86 16.21
N SER A 9 16.13 30.11 16.30
CA SER A 9 16.14 28.68 16.60
C SER A 9 15.87 28.47 18.09
N ILE A 10 14.87 27.67 18.44
CA ILE A 10 14.71 27.15 19.80
C ILE A 10 14.78 25.63 19.73
N LEU A 11 15.95 25.12 20.13
CA LEU A 11 16.26 23.73 20.38
C LEU A 11 15.79 23.41 21.81
N LEU A 12 14.88 22.45 21.99
CA LEU A 12 14.49 21.98 23.32
C LEU A 12 14.89 20.50 23.47
N ILE A 13 15.93 20.26 24.26
CA ILE A 13 16.40 18.93 24.69
C ILE A 13 15.99 18.77 26.15
N ILE A 14 15.14 17.79 26.50
CA ILE A 14 15.01 17.32 27.90
C ILE A 14 14.83 15.78 27.94
N LEU A 15 15.96 15.13 28.20
CA LEU A 15 16.27 14.03 29.14
C LEU A 15 15.24 12.94 29.49
N ILE A 16 15.69 11.72 29.19
CA ILE A 16 15.25 10.39 29.61
C ILE A 16 15.31 10.23 31.14
N SER A 17 14.31 9.57 31.74
CA SER A 17 14.41 8.96 33.07
C SER A 17 13.91 7.52 33.02
N ILE A 18 14.84 6.58 33.21
CA ILE A 18 14.59 5.15 33.32
C ILE A 18 14.35 4.86 34.81
N SER A 19 13.13 4.50 35.20
CA SER A 19 12.86 3.96 36.54
C SER A 19 12.91 2.44 36.50
N ALA A 20 14.05 1.89 36.90
CA ALA A 20 14.16 0.50 37.32
C ALA A 20 13.57 0.37 38.74
N CYS A 21 12.55 -0.47 38.91
CA CYS A 21 12.10 -0.91 40.23
C CYS A 21 12.39 -2.41 40.36
N LYS A 22 13.30 -2.74 41.29
CA LYS A 22 13.76 -4.09 41.61
C LYS A 22 13.57 -4.31 43.11
N THR A 23 12.65 -5.19 43.48
CA THR A 23 12.50 -5.81 44.81
C THR A 23 11.80 -7.16 44.57
N SER A 24 12.49 -8.30 44.53
CA SER A 24 13.01 -9.11 45.65
C SER A 24 11.99 -9.36 46.77
N ASN A 25 11.49 -10.60 46.85
CA ASN A 25 11.26 -11.28 48.12
C ASN A 25 11.39 -12.81 47.94
N LYS A 26 12.11 -13.42 48.89
CA LYS A 26 12.31 -14.85 49.12
C LYS A 26 11.12 -15.42 49.89
N ASP A 27 10.84 -16.71 49.71
CA ASP A 27 10.74 -17.76 50.75
C ASP A 27 10.32 -19.08 50.05
N LYS A 28 11.20 -20.10 49.95
CA LYS A 28 11.43 -21.22 50.89
C LYS A 28 10.18 -22.07 51.16
N ASP A 29 10.15 -23.30 50.61
CA ASP A 29 10.18 -24.55 51.38
C ASP A 29 10.26 -25.81 50.48
N ALA A 30 10.73 -26.91 51.08
CA ALA A 30 11.47 -28.00 50.45
C ALA A 30 10.68 -29.29 50.21
N ALA A 31 11.10 -30.09 49.21
CA ALA A 31 11.24 -31.56 49.28
C ALA A 31 12.01 -32.09 48.04
N PRO A 32 12.85 -33.12 48.16
CA PRO A 32 13.60 -33.67 47.02
C PRO A 32 12.73 -34.69 46.28
N SER A 33 12.46 -34.45 44.99
CA SER A 33 11.90 -35.47 44.10
C SER A 33 12.93 -35.83 43.04
N THR A 34 13.22 -37.12 43.03
CA THR A 34 13.94 -37.95 42.05
C THR A 34 14.08 -37.35 40.65
N VAL A 35 15.33 -37.13 40.24
CA VAL A 35 15.73 -36.89 38.85
C VAL A 35 15.53 -38.19 38.07
N GLN A 36 14.53 -38.23 37.20
CA GLN A 36 14.42 -39.23 36.13
C GLN A 36 14.74 -38.51 34.82
N SER A 37 15.96 -38.72 34.33
CA SER A 37 16.46 -38.15 33.08
C SER A 37 15.79 -38.84 31.89
N ASN A 38 14.91 -38.14 31.18
CA ASN A 38 14.52 -38.51 29.82
C ASN A 38 15.62 -38.06 28.84
N PRO A 39 15.92 -38.82 27.77
CA PRO A 39 16.88 -38.43 26.74
C PRO A 39 16.40 -37.20 25.96
N PRO A 40 17.30 -36.41 25.35
CA PRO A 40 16.90 -35.23 24.57
C PRO A 40 16.17 -35.69 23.31
N GLU A 41 14.90 -35.33 23.22
CA GLU A 41 14.13 -35.39 21.98
C GLU A 41 14.71 -34.32 21.06
N ASN A 42 15.19 -34.74 19.88
CA ASN A 42 15.69 -33.83 18.85
C ASN A 42 14.56 -32.86 18.48
N GLU A 43 14.67 -31.60 18.91
CA GLU A 43 13.90 -30.50 18.34
C GLU A 43 14.36 -30.32 16.90
N ASP A 44 13.60 -30.93 15.98
CA ASP A 44 13.60 -30.58 14.58
C ASP A 44 13.19 -29.12 14.46
N THR A 45 14.20 -28.24 14.41
CA THR A 45 14.07 -26.79 14.22
C THR A 45 13.87 -26.47 12.74
N THR A 46 13.08 -27.28 12.04
CA THR A 46 12.52 -26.88 10.75
C THR A 46 11.52 -25.76 11.04
N PRO A 47 11.73 -24.52 10.58
CA PRO A 47 10.76 -23.46 10.75
C PRO A 47 9.47 -23.90 10.07
N GLU A 48 8.38 -23.99 10.82
CA GLU A 48 7.06 -24.15 10.22
C GLU A 48 6.87 -23.03 9.19
N PRO A 49 6.41 -23.34 7.96
CA PRO A 49 5.97 -22.31 7.04
C PRO A 49 4.91 -21.50 7.77
N ILE A 50 5.05 -20.18 7.82
CA ILE A 50 4.07 -19.28 8.41
C ILE A 50 2.72 -19.64 7.80
N ALA A 51 1.88 -20.31 8.60
CA ALA A 51 0.53 -20.64 8.22
C ALA A 51 -0.16 -19.33 7.81
N SER A 52 -0.91 -19.37 6.70
CA SER A 52 -1.70 -18.23 6.24
C SER A 52 -2.39 -17.58 7.43
N GLU A 53 -1.88 -16.42 7.86
CA GLU A 53 -2.45 -15.67 8.98
C GLU A 53 -3.93 -15.47 8.65
N GLN A 54 -4.80 -15.77 9.61
CA GLN A 54 -6.21 -15.45 9.48
C GLN A 54 -6.32 -13.94 9.51
N VAL A 55 -6.21 -13.34 8.33
CA VAL A 55 -6.44 -11.93 8.10
C VAL A 55 -7.91 -11.69 8.50
N GLU A 56 -8.13 -10.90 9.55
CA GLU A 56 -9.48 -10.54 9.99
C GLU A 56 -10.29 -10.00 8.81
N ASP A 57 -11.57 -10.37 8.74
CA ASP A 57 -12.45 -9.94 7.66
C ASP A 57 -12.49 -8.40 7.58
N GLY A 58 -12.09 -7.84 6.43
CA GLY A 58 -11.90 -6.39 6.21
C GLY A 58 -10.44 -5.91 6.24
N ILE A 59 -9.49 -6.76 6.61
CA ILE A 59 -8.07 -6.49 6.46
C ILE A 59 -7.58 -7.01 5.11
N CYS A 60 -6.84 -6.17 4.40
CA CYS A 60 -6.14 -6.47 3.16
C CYS A 60 -4.63 -6.45 3.41
N ILE A 61 -3.92 -7.39 2.78
CA ILE A 61 -2.47 -7.29 2.64
C ILE A 61 -2.18 -6.58 1.31
N GLY A 62 -1.44 -5.49 1.38
CA GLY A 62 -0.88 -4.82 0.21
C GLY A 62 0.60 -5.11 0.05
N GLN A 63 1.09 -5.03 -1.18
CA GLN A 63 2.51 -5.13 -1.54
C GLN A 63 2.86 -4.03 -2.52
N VAL A 64 3.77 -3.15 -2.11
CA VAL A 64 4.34 -2.09 -2.94
C VAL A 64 5.53 -2.64 -3.70
N ASN A 65 5.51 -2.48 -5.02
CA ASN A 65 6.64 -2.81 -5.88
C ASN A 65 7.64 -1.64 -5.90
N LYS A 66 8.63 -1.72 -5.02
CA LYS A 66 9.67 -0.68 -4.86
C LYS A 66 10.63 -0.57 -6.05
N ASP A 67 10.61 -1.52 -6.98
CA ASP A 67 11.40 -1.44 -8.21
C ASP A 67 10.69 -0.60 -9.29
N GLU A 68 9.37 -0.44 -9.19
CA GLU A 68 8.57 0.37 -10.13
C GLU A 68 8.10 1.69 -9.54
N ILE A 69 8.13 1.84 -8.21
CA ILE A 69 7.63 3.02 -7.51
C ILE A 69 8.78 3.69 -6.76
N ALA A 70 9.17 4.86 -7.24
CA ALA A 70 10.15 5.71 -6.57
C ALA A 70 9.54 6.47 -5.37
N GLY A 71 10.43 6.99 -4.53
CA GLY A 71 10.10 7.90 -3.45
C GLY A 71 10.58 7.43 -2.07
N ASP A 72 10.69 8.39 -1.17
CA ASP A 72 11.13 8.18 0.20
C ASP A 72 9.96 8.34 1.17
N ASN A 73 10.01 7.66 2.33
CA ASN A 73 8.97 7.75 3.37
C ASN A 73 7.54 7.56 2.82
N LEU A 74 7.37 6.55 1.97
CA LEU A 74 6.07 6.24 1.38
C LEU A 74 5.09 5.75 2.45
N SER A 75 3.82 6.16 2.32
CA SER A 75 2.70 5.61 3.07
C SER A 75 1.50 5.35 2.18
N VAL A 76 0.62 4.45 2.62
CA VAL A 76 -0.63 4.16 1.92
C VAL A 76 -1.77 4.87 2.64
N ILE A 77 -2.52 5.69 1.91
CA ILE A 77 -3.72 6.37 2.39
C ILE A 77 -4.96 5.64 1.86
N SER A 78 -5.83 5.23 2.77
CA SER A 78 -7.18 4.77 2.48
C SER A 78 -8.21 5.67 3.16
N PHE A 79 -9.49 5.40 2.92
CA PHE A 79 -10.59 6.05 3.65
C PHE A 79 -10.46 5.89 5.19
N THR A 80 -9.88 4.79 5.68
CA THR A 80 -9.79 4.54 7.13
C THR A 80 -8.58 5.22 7.78
N GLY A 81 -7.66 5.77 6.99
CA GLY A 81 -6.47 6.46 7.48
C GLY A 81 -5.19 6.07 6.73
N GLU A 82 -4.08 6.41 7.35
CA GLU A 82 -2.72 6.15 6.85
C GLU A 82 -2.16 4.84 7.40
N SER A 83 -1.62 4.01 6.51
CA SER A 83 -0.92 2.78 6.83
C SER A 83 0.55 2.88 6.40
N PRO A 84 1.50 2.64 7.31
CA PRO A 84 2.92 2.65 6.96
C PRO A 84 3.29 1.43 6.09
N ILE A 85 4.25 1.63 5.19
CA ILE A 85 4.83 0.56 4.37
C ILE A 85 6.08 0.04 5.07
N ASP A 86 6.20 -1.29 5.21
CA ASP A 86 7.37 -1.88 5.86
C ASP A 86 8.61 -1.92 4.93
N LYS A 87 9.72 -2.43 5.47
CA LYS A 87 10.99 -2.53 4.72
C LYS A 87 10.88 -3.39 3.46
N ASP A 88 10.01 -4.40 3.46
CA ASP A 88 9.81 -5.33 2.35
C ASP A 88 8.70 -4.87 1.40
N GLY A 89 8.12 -3.69 1.65
CA GLY A 89 7.04 -3.12 0.84
C GLY A 89 5.66 -3.62 1.20
N ARG A 90 5.51 -4.39 2.27
CA ARG A 90 4.19 -4.88 2.71
C ARG A 90 3.47 -3.81 3.50
N VAL A 91 2.14 -3.83 3.42
CA VAL A 91 1.26 -2.92 4.15
C VAL A 91 0.00 -3.67 4.60
N LEU A 92 -0.49 -3.36 5.80
CA LEU A 92 -1.80 -3.81 6.27
C LEU A 92 -2.81 -2.68 6.10
N LEU A 93 -3.90 -2.99 5.42
CA LEU A 93 -4.92 -2.03 5.05
C LEU A 93 -6.25 -2.46 5.66
N ASN A 94 -6.89 -1.56 6.38
CA ASN A 94 -8.27 -1.74 6.82
C ASN A 94 -9.17 -1.12 5.74
N LEU A 95 -9.88 -1.94 4.99
CA LEU A 95 -10.68 -1.47 3.84
C LEU A 95 -12.16 -1.74 4.06
N SER A 96 -12.99 -1.00 3.34
CA SER A 96 -14.42 -1.24 3.31
C SER A 96 -14.72 -2.63 2.76
N LYS A 97 -15.70 -3.28 3.38
CA LYS A 97 -16.31 -4.50 2.86
C LYS A 97 -17.38 -4.21 1.81
N GLU A 98 -17.80 -2.95 1.75
CA GLU A 98 -18.87 -2.45 0.91
C GLU A 98 -18.27 -1.53 -0.14
N GLY A 99 -18.18 -2.05 -1.36
CA GLY A 99 -17.82 -1.31 -2.55
C GLY A 99 -16.33 -1.14 -2.83
N ALA A 100 -16.02 -0.86 -4.10
CA ALA A 100 -14.67 -0.56 -4.52
C ALA A 100 -14.18 0.78 -3.94
N GLN A 101 -12.88 0.86 -3.63
CA GLN A 101 -12.29 2.06 -3.02
C GLN A 101 -10.99 2.44 -3.70
N LEU A 102 -10.74 3.74 -3.75
CA LEU A 102 -9.50 4.32 -4.20
C LEU A 102 -8.51 4.40 -3.03
N ILE A 103 -7.30 3.92 -3.28
CA ILE A 103 -6.21 3.86 -2.33
C ILE A 103 -5.01 4.58 -2.95
N PHE A 104 -4.26 5.36 -2.17
CA PHE A 104 -3.15 6.15 -2.68
C PHE A 104 -1.86 5.81 -1.97
N ILE A 105 -0.76 5.75 -2.70
CA ILE A 105 0.59 5.87 -2.17
C ILE A 105 0.96 7.34 -2.20
N MET A 106 1.34 7.86 -1.04
CA MET A 106 1.81 9.23 -0.85
C MET A 106 3.28 9.21 -0.44
N GLU A 107 4.07 10.14 -0.97
CA GLU A 107 5.41 10.47 -0.46
C GLU A 107 5.26 11.66 0.50
N ASN A 108 5.81 11.53 1.71
CA ASN A 108 5.83 12.57 2.76
C ASN A 108 4.46 13.23 3.06
N GLY A 109 3.35 12.59 2.68
CA GLY A 109 1.97 13.06 2.87
C GLY A 109 1.48 14.14 1.90
N ASP A 110 2.31 14.61 0.95
CA ASP A 110 1.97 15.74 0.08
C ASP A 110 1.98 15.40 -1.42
N LYS A 111 2.77 14.43 -1.85
CA LYS A 111 2.86 14.03 -3.25
C LYS A 111 2.19 12.69 -3.49
N MET A 112 1.32 12.65 -4.49
CA MET A 112 0.71 11.40 -4.92
C MET A 112 1.69 10.65 -5.82
N ILE A 113 2.09 9.46 -5.38
CA ILE A 113 2.99 8.60 -6.12
C ILE A 113 2.20 7.61 -6.98
N ALA A 114 1.26 6.89 -6.41
CA ALA A 114 0.54 5.84 -7.13
C ALA A 114 -0.85 5.57 -6.55
N PRO A 115 -1.95 5.69 -7.32
CA PRO A 115 -3.26 5.17 -6.94
C PRO A 115 -3.38 3.67 -7.22
N ALA A 116 -4.28 3.01 -6.51
CA ALA A 116 -4.78 1.66 -6.80
C ALA A 116 -6.26 1.58 -6.44
N ILE A 117 -6.97 0.62 -7.02
CA ILE A 117 -8.37 0.33 -6.66
C ILE A 117 -8.43 -0.97 -5.88
N SER A 118 -8.96 -0.90 -4.66
CA SER A 118 -9.34 -2.10 -3.91
C SER A 118 -10.76 -2.52 -4.28
N VAL A 119 -10.97 -3.79 -4.57
CA VAL A 119 -12.29 -4.37 -4.82
C VAL A 119 -12.56 -5.44 -3.75
N PRO A 120 -13.59 -5.28 -2.91
CA PRO A 120 -13.94 -6.31 -1.93
C PRO A 120 -14.63 -7.52 -2.60
N PRO A 121 -14.50 -8.73 -2.03
CA PRO A 121 -13.69 -9.07 -0.88
C PRO A 121 -12.20 -9.14 -1.23
N CYS A 122 -11.36 -8.75 -0.27
CA CYS A 122 -9.92 -8.76 -0.42
C CYS A 122 -9.35 -10.17 -0.31
N THR A 123 -9.46 -10.95 -1.38
CA THR A 123 -9.07 -12.36 -1.41
C THR A 123 -7.62 -12.58 -1.83
N LYS A 124 -6.96 -11.54 -2.32
CA LYS A 124 -5.58 -11.58 -2.83
C LYS A 124 -4.80 -10.39 -2.29
N THR A 125 -3.47 -10.52 -2.29
CA THR A 125 -2.59 -9.39 -2.02
C THR A 125 -2.83 -8.30 -3.05
N MET A 126 -3.09 -7.09 -2.58
CA MET A 126 -3.22 -5.92 -3.44
C MET A 126 -1.84 -5.45 -3.85
N ILE A 127 -1.56 -5.46 -5.14
CA ILE A 127 -0.27 -5.01 -5.67
C ILE A 127 -0.36 -3.51 -5.99
N PHE A 128 0.62 -2.75 -5.53
CA PHE A 128 0.83 -1.38 -5.95
C PHE A 128 2.06 -1.34 -6.85
N ASP A 129 1.83 -1.20 -8.15
CA ASP A 129 2.83 -1.14 -9.20
C ASP A 129 2.36 -0.22 -10.33
N ALA A 130 3.12 -0.15 -11.43
CA ALA A 130 2.75 0.69 -12.56
C ALA A 130 1.44 0.24 -13.23
N LYS A 131 1.14 -1.06 -13.23
CA LYS A 131 -0.07 -1.61 -13.85
C LYS A 131 -1.30 -1.26 -13.03
N SER A 132 -1.28 -1.46 -11.71
CA SER A 132 -2.37 -1.06 -10.81
C SER A 132 -2.62 0.44 -10.89
N THR A 133 -1.55 1.22 -11.01
CA THR A 133 -1.60 2.68 -11.17
C THR A 133 -2.26 3.09 -12.47
N ALA A 134 -1.81 2.56 -13.60
CA ALA A 134 -2.41 2.85 -14.91
C ALA A 134 -3.91 2.54 -14.93
N LYS A 135 -4.32 1.38 -14.41
CA LYS A 135 -5.74 1.03 -14.29
C LYS A 135 -6.51 2.00 -13.39
N ALA A 136 -5.97 2.34 -12.22
CA ALA A 136 -6.63 3.24 -11.29
C ALA A 136 -6.81 4.64 -11.90
N LEU A 137 -5.83 5.15 -12.64
CA LEU A 137 -5.92 6.43 -13.33
C LEU A 137 -7.08 6.44 -14.33
N ILE A 138 -7.22 5.41 -15.17
CA ILE A 138 -8.36 5.30 -16.11
C ILE A 138 -9.66 5.19 -15.33
N PHE A 139 -9.70 4.31 -14.31
CA PHE A 139 -10.89 4.06 -13.49
C PHE A 139 -11.45 5.30 -12.80
N MET A 140 -10.58 6.20 -12.34
CA MET A 140 -10.95 7.45 -11.70
C MET A 140 -11.66 8.45 -12.62
N SER A 141 -11.70 8.19 -13.92
CA SER A 141 -12.37 9.06 -14.88
C SER A 141 -13.89 9.03 -14.73
N VAL A 142 -14.50 10.20 -14.93
CA VAL A 142 -15.95 10.36 -14.85
C VAL A 142 -16.64 9.45 -15.86
N GLY A 143 -17.64 8.70 -15.40
CA GLY A 143 -18.37 7.74 -16.24
C GLY A 143 -17.74 6.35 -16.32
N ILE A 144 -16.53 6.15 -15.81
CA ILE A 144 -15.86 4.83 -15.74
C ILE A 144 -15.90 4.25 -14.34
N MET A 145 -15.78 5.07 -13.29
CA MET A 145 -15.80 4.57 -11.90
C MET A 145 -17.11 3.84 -11.55
N SER A 146 -17.00 2.79 -10.73
CA SER A 146 -18.14 2.18 -10.03
C SER A 146 -17.79 1.92 -8.57
N VAL A 147 -18.78 2.03 -7.71
CA VAL A 147 -18.69 1.55 -6.32
C VAL A 147 -19.18 0.11 -6.18
N ASP A 148 -19.90 -0.44 -7.16
CA ASP A 148 -20.28 -1.85 -7.16
C ASP A 148 -19.04 -2.73 -7.36
N PRO A 149 -18.74 -3.69 -6.46
CA PRO A 149 -17.52 -4.49 -6.58
C PRO A 149 -17.46 -5.34 -7.85
N THR A 150 -18.59 -5.82 -8.34
CA THR A 150 -18.64 -6.67 -9.55
C THR A 150 -18.35 -5.82 -10.77
N GLU A 151 -19.03 -4.68 -10.92
CA GLU A 151 -18.76 -3.75 -12.01
C GLU A 151 -17.32 -3.23 -11.96
N ALA A 152 -16.83 -2.86 -10.76
CA ALA A 152 -15.48 -2.35 -10.60
C ALA A 152 -14.43 -3.39 -10.99
N GLY A 153 -14.59 -4.64 -10.55
CA GLY A 153 -13.72 -5.75 -10.93
C GLY A 153 -13.70 -5.97 -12.44
N ASN A 154 -14.88 -6.10 -13.06
CA ASN A 154 -15.00 -6.29 -14.51
C ASN A 154 -14.33 -5.15 -15.30
N ARG A 155 -14.54 -3.90 -14.86
CA ARG A 155 -13.94 -2.73 -15.52
C ARG A 155 -12.42 -2.70 -15.39
N LEU A 156 -11.87 -3.08 -14.24
CA LEU A 156 -10.42 -3.17 -14.03
C LEU A 156 -9.79 -4.30 -14.85
N ASP A 157 -10.49 -5.43 -15.00
CA ASP A 157 -10.02 -6.54 -15.83
C ASP A 157 -10.01 -6.15 -17.32
N GLU A 158 -11.06 -5.48 -17.81
CA GLU A 158 -11.15 -5.04 -19.20
C GLU A 158 -10.08 -3.99 -19.57
N MET A 159 -9.62 -3.18 -18.61
CA MET A 159 -8.61 -2.14 -18.88
C MET A 159 -7.32 -2.70 -19.47
N GLU A 160 -6.93 -3.93 -19.11
CA GLU A 160 -5.72 -4.55 -19.66
C GLU A 160 -5.89 -4.98 -21.12
N GLU A 161 -7.14 -5.13 -21.57
CA GLU A 161 -7.50 -5.56 -22.93
C GLU A 161 -7.73 -4.36 -23.87
N LEU A 162 -7.69 -3.13 -23.36
CA LEU A 162 -7.76 -1.93 -24.19
C LEU A 162 -6.53 -1.84 -25.10
N SER A 163 -6.77 -1.49 -26.37
CA SER A 163 -5.70 -1.38 -27.36
C SER A 163 -4.64 -0.33 -27.00
N CYS A 164 -5.05 0.74 -26.32
CA CYS A 164 -4.16 1.80 -25.84
C CYS A 164 -3.31 1.40 -24.61
N PHE A 165 -3.73 0.38 -23.84
CA PHE A 165 -3.21 0.14 -22.50
C PHE A 165 -1.72 -0.19 -22.46
N PRO A 166 -1.15 -0.99 -23.39
CA PRO A 166 0.27 -1.29 -23.38
C PRO A 166 1.18 -0.05 -23.43
N GLU A 167 0.82 0.94 -24.25
CA GLU A 167 1.59 2.19 -24.39
C GLU A 167 1.41 3.07 -23.15
N PHE A 168 0.17 3.21 -22.66
CA PHE A 168 -0.10 3.98 -21.44
C PHE A 168 0.57 3.37 -20.20
N TYR A 169 0.51 2.05 -20.03
CA TYR A 169 1.22 1.32 -18.98
C TYR A 169 2.73 1.57 -19.04
N THR A 170 3.33 1.54 -20.23
CA THR A 170 4.76 1.80 -20.40
C THR A 170 5.13 3.21 -19.96
N MET A 171 4.36 4.22 -20.37
CA MET A 171 4.54 5.61 -19.94
C MET A 171 4.44 5.76 -18.42
N VAL A 172 3.42 5.15 -17.81
CA VAL A 172 3.26 5.16 -16.35
C VAL A 172 4.43 4.45 -15.66
N LYS A 173 4.86 3.29 -16.16
CA LYS A 173 5.96 2.52 -15.58
C LYS A 173 7.28 3.28 -15.59
N ASP A 174 7.65 3.84 -16.73
CA ASP A 174 8.90 4.59 -16.86
C ASP A 174 8.86 5.86 -16.00
N GLY A 175 7.69 6.49 -15.89
CA GLY A 175 7.47 7.66 -15.05
C GLY A 175 7.58 7.36 -13.55
N LEU A 176 6.84 6.38 -13.04
CA LEU A 176 6.79 6.06 -11.60
C LEU A 176 8.14 5.62 -11.03
N ALA A 177 9.02 5.06 -11.87
CA ALA A 177 10.37 4.70 -11.47
C ALA A 177 11.25 5.92 -11.13
N THR A 178 10.84 7.14 -11.47
CA THR A 178 11.66 8.34 -11.32
C THR A 178 10.93 9.59 -10.80
N ALA A 179 9.60 9.62 -10.84
CA ALA A 179 8.81 10.82 -10.55
C ALA A 179 7.46 10.51 -9.87
N SER A 180 6.85 11.55 -9.30
CA SER A 180 5.48 11.49 -8.78
C SER A 180 4.46 11.66 -9.91
N LEU A 181 3.20 11.25 -9.70
CA LEU A 181 2.15 11.50 -10.69
C LEU A 181 1.84 12.98 -10.89
N ASN A 182 2.08 13.81 -9.87
CA ASN A 182 2.00 15.25 -9.97
C ASN A 182 2.96 15.82 -11.04
N ASP A 183 4.11 15.18 -11.22
CA ASP A 183 5.13 15.57 -12.18
C ASP A 183 4.88 14.96 -13.57
N LEU A 184 4.25 13.78 -13.64
CA LEU A 184 3.93 13.10 -14.90
C LEU A 184 2.72 13.68 -15.63
N GLY A 185 1.69 14.10 -14.89
CA GLY A 185 0.43 14.58 -15.47
C GLY A 185 0.54 15.73 -16.48
N PRO A 186 1.47 16.70 -16.32
CA PRO A 186 1.66 17.79 -17.28
C PRO A 186 2.36 17.41 -18.59
N GLU A 187 2.95 16.22 -18.70
CA GLU A 187 3.67 15.81 -19.91
C GLU A 187 2.69 15.56 -21.07
N PRO A 188 2.89 16.15 -22.26
CA PRO A 188 1.94 16.04 -23.37
C PRO A 188 1.64 14.59 -23.77
N ASP A 189 2.67 13.75 -23.88
CA ASP A 189 2.54 12.34 -24.26
C ASP A 189 1.73 11.54 -23.24
N TYR A 190 1.79 11.91 -21.95
CA TYR A 190 0.97 11.30 -20.91
C TYR A 190 -0.51 11.60 -21.12
N SER A 191 -0.86 12.87 -21.38
CA SER A 191 -2.25 13.30 -21.55
C SER A 191 -2.91 12.61 -22.73
N ASP A 192 -2.23 12.54 -23.88
CA ASP A 192 -2.78 11.93 -25.10
C ASP A 192 -3.02 10.42 -24.89
N LEU A 193 -2.07 9.70 -24.29
CA LEU A 193 -2.21 8.27 -24.01
C LEU A 193 -3.32 8.00 -23.00
N PHE A 194 -3.40 8.80 -21.93
CA PHE A 194 -4.45 8.72 -20.93
C PHE A 194 -5.84 8.95 -21.55
N GLU A 195 -6.02 10.03 -22.31
CA GLU A 195 -7.29 10.37 -22.96
C GLU A 195 -7.74 9.27 -23.92
N ASN A 196 -6.82 8.71 -24.72
CA ASN A 196 -7.13 7.60 -25.61
C ASN A 196 -7.70 6.40 -24.85
N CYS A 197 -7.08 6.03 -23.71
CA CYS A 197 -7.58 4.93 -22.89
C CYS A 197 -8.92 5.21 -22.22
N VAL A 198 -9.12 6.43 -21.73
CA VAL A 198 -10.42 6.82 -21.17
C VAL A 198 -11.52 6.74 -22.22
N MET A 199 -11.26 7.24 -23.43
CA MET A 199 -12.23 7.23 -24.52
C MET A 199 -12.55 5.82 -25.03
N GLU A 200 -11.55 4.93 -25.14
CA GLU A 200 -11.75 3.54 -25.52
C GLU A 200 -12.62 2.79 -24.49
N MET A 201 -12.26 2.91 -23.21
CA MET A 201 -13.00 2.29 -22.11
C MET A 201 -14.45 2.81 -22.02
N PHE A 202 -14.62 4.12 -22.14
CA PHE A 202 -15.94 4.73 -22.13
C PHE A 202 -16.80 4.28 -23.32
N GLY A 203 -16.19 4.09 -24.50
CA GLY A 203 -16.85 3.53 -25.67
C GLY A 203 -17.40 2.12 -25.41
N LYS A 204 -16.61 1.24 -24.80
CA LYS A 204 -17.02 -0.12 -24.42
C LYS A 204 -18.18 -0.15 -23.43
N LEU A 205 -18.16 0.73 -22.43
CA LEU A 205 -19.26 0.88 -21.46
C LEU A 205 -20.56 1.34 -22.13
N GLN A 206 -20.49 2.26 -23.10
CA GLN A 206 -21.68 2.72 -23.82
C GLN A 206 -22.25 1.70 -24.78
N SER A 207 -21.42 0.83 -25.37
CA SER A 207 -21.87 -0.24 -26.26
C SER A 207 -22.44 -1.45 -25.52
N GLY A 208 -22.21 -1.55 -24.20
CA GLY A 208 -22.62 -2.70 -23.38
C GLY A 208 -21.75 -3.94 -23.63
N GLU A 209 -20.50 -3.74 -24.07
CA GLU A 209 -19.50 -4.81 -24.16
C GLU A 209 -19.04 -5.31 -22.79
N ILE A 210 -19.24 -4.49 -21.76
CA ILE A 210 -18.90 -4.70 -20.34
C ILE A 210 -19.97 -4.15 -19.42
#